data_AF-A0A7M3ZZ33-F1
#
_entry.id   AF-A0A7M3ZZ33-F1
#
_cell.length_a   1.000
_cell.length_b   1.000
_cell.length_c   1.000
_cell.angle_alpha   90.00
_cell.angle_beta   90.00
_cell.angle_gamma   90.00
#
_symmetry.space_group_name_H-M   'P 1'
#
loop_
_entity.id
_entity.type
_entity.pdbx_description
1 polymer ?
#
loop_
_entity_poly.entity_id
_entity_poly.type
_entity_poly.pdbx_seq_one_letter_code
_entity_poly.pdbx_strand_id
1 'polypeptide(L)'
;MGQSMVAIVQDDCTGCDLCILHCPFEALLPLQFNPEGRKHKKRPVVVVEQRCVGCLSCIGSCPTDALYEVPVPPDSAVSPLVFHEEGPATERVVRWKKRATRWP
;
A
#
# COMPACT_ATOMS: atom_id res chain seq x y z
N MET A 1 22.49 2.72 -4.36
CA MET A 1 21.27 3.06 -3.60
C MET A 1 20.34 1.89 -3.77
N GLY A 2 20.11 1.11 -2.70
CA GLY A 2 19.34 -0.12 -2.77
C GLY A 2 17.89 0.19 -3.11
N GLN A 3 17.28 -0.63 -3.95
CA GLN A 3 15.84 -0.57 -4.22
C GLN A 3 15.15 -1.03 -2.92
N SER A 4 14.31 -0.19 -2.33
CA SER A 4 13.50 -0.54 -1.15
C SER A 4 12.02 -0.52 -1.48
N MET A 5 11.21 -1.19 -0.67
CA MET A 5 9.76 -1.22 -0.74
C MET A 5 9.19 -0.94 0.64
N VAL A 6 7.87 -0.81 0.71
CA VAL A 6 7.17 -0.64 1.98
C VAL A 6 6.34 -1.90 2.25
N ALA A 7 6.31 -2.33 3.50
CA ALA A 7 5.45 -3.39 4.00
C ALA A 7 4.49 -2.86 5.09
N ILE A 8 3.40 -3.57 5.35
CA ILE A 8 2.37 -3.21 6.35
C ILE A 8 2.23 -4.32 7.38
N VAL A 9 2.36 -3.98 8.66
CA VAL A 9 1.92 -4.85 9.77
C VAL A 9 0.39 -4.83 9.82
N GLN A 10 -0.25 -5.92 9.41
CA GLN A 10 -1.71 -5.97 9.24
C GLN A 10 -2.49 -5.88 10.56
N ASP A 11 -1.89 -6.31 11.67
CA ASP A 11 -2.45 -6.18 13.02
C ASP A 11 -2.54 -4.72 13.49
N ASP A 12 -1.58 -3.89 13.10
CA ASP A 12 -1.49 -2.47 13.50
C ASP A 12 -2.15 -1.53 12.48
N CYS A 13 -2.43 -2.04 11.27
CA CYS A 13 -3.19 -1.32 10.28
C CYS A 13 -4.63 -1.13 10.76
N THR A 14 -5.09 0.11 10.86
CA THR A 14 -6.48 0.42 11.24
C THR A 14 -7.43 0.52 10.04
N GLY A 15 -6.89 0.57 8.81
CA GLY A 15 -7.67 0.87 7.60
C GLY A 15 -8.12 2.34 7.53
N CYS A 16 -7.27 3.29 7.96
CA CYS A 16 -7.59 4.72 7.97
C CYS A 16 -7.41 5.43 6.61
N ASP A 17 -6.86 4.73 5.61
CA ASP A 17 -6.69 5.19 4.22
C ASP A 17 -5.75 6.40 4.00
N LEU A 18 -5.14 6.95 5.06
CA LEU A 18 -4.22 8.10 4.94
C LEU A 18 -3.05 7.81 3.99
N CYS A 19 -2.44 6.63 4.10
CA CYS A 19 -1.30 6.23 3.28
C CYS A 19 -1.61 6.15 1.77
N ILE A 20 -2.88 5.90 1.41
CA ILE A 20 -3.35 5.89 0.02
C ILE A 20 -3.21 7.29 -0.60
N LEU A 21 -3.56 8.33 0.16
CA LEU A 21 -3.45 9.72 -0.30
C LEU A 21 -1.99 10.16 -0.44
N HIS A 22 -1.09 9.58 0.36
CA HIS A 22 0.34 9.89 0.31
C HIS A 22 1.11 9.06 -0.72
N CYS A 23 0.52 8.00 -1.28
CA CYS A 23 1.16 7.20 -2.32
C CYS A 23 0.93 7.83 -3.70
N PRO A 24 1.95 8.39 -4.38
CA PRO A 24 1.77 8.96 -5.72
C PRO A 24 1.61 7.90 -6.81
N PHE A 25 1.99 6.64 -6.55
CA PHE A 25 1.99 5.54 -7.52
C PHE A 25 0.79 4.59 -7.38
N GLU A 26 -0.18 4.91 -6.50
CA GLU A 26 -1.35 4.06 -6.24
C GLU A 26 -0.97 2.60 -5.89
N ALA A 27 0.15 2.45 -5.18
CA ALA A 27 0.65 1.17 -4.69
C ALA A 27 0.02 0.73 -3.37
N LEU A 28 -0.67 1.63 -2.68
CA LEU A 28 -1.40 1.34 -1.45
C LEU A 28 -2.88 1.40 -1.75
N LEU A 29 -3.58 0.28 -1.58
CA LEU A 29 -5.02 0.17 -1.88
C LEU A 29 -5.72 -0.60 -0.77
N PRO A 30 -7.01 -0.32 -0.49
CA PRO A 30 -7.76 -1.12 0.44
C PRO A 30 -8.07 -2.48 -0.19
N LEU A 31 -8.05 -3.54 0.62
CA LEU A 31 -8.61 -4.82 0.20
C LEU A 31 -10.07 -4.65 -0.21
N GLN A 32 -10.53 -5.50 -1.12
CA GLN A 32 -11.93 -5.52 -1.54
C GLN A 32 -12.85 -5.89 -0.37
N PHE A 33 -12.43 -6.82 0.49
CA PHE A 33 -13.17 -7.31 1.64
C PHE A 33 -12.37 -7.16 2.95
N ASN A 34 -13.05 -7.16 4.09
CA ASN A 34 -12.40 -7.21 5.40
C ASN A 34 -12.16 -8.69 5.77
N PRO A 35 -10.91 -9.13 6.03
CA PRO A 35 -10.64 -10.52 6.38
C PRO A 35 -11.36 -10.93 7.67
N GLU A 36 -11.80 -12.20 7.71
CA GLU A 36 -12.46 -12.77 8.89
C GLU A 36 -11.50 -12.79 10.10
N GLY A 37 -12.03 -12.52 11.29
CA GLY A 37 -11.24 -12.48 12.53
C GLY A 37 -10.45 -11.18 12.77
N ARG A 38 -10.51 -10.20 11.86
CA ARG A 38 -9.85 -8.91 12.07
C ARG A 38 -10.53 -8.08 13.15
N LYS A 39 -9.73 -7.47 14.03
CA LYS A 39 -10.20 -6.59 15.13
C LYS A 39 -10.84 -5.28 14.65
N HIS A 40 -10.41 -4.76 13.49
CA HIS A 40 -10.86 -3.47 12.97
C HIS A 40 -12.03 -3.63 11.98
N LYS A 41 -13.04 -2.74 12.11
CA LYS A 41 -14.25 -2.73 11.27
C LYS A 41 -14.00 -2.30 9.81
N LYS A 42 -12.98 -1.47 9.57
CA LYS A 42 -12.62 -1.00 8.22
C LYS A 42 -11.90 -2.10 7.45
N ARG A 43 -11.61 -1.92 6.17
CA ARG A 43 -10.78 -2.86 5.38
C ARG A 43 -9.31 -2.52 5.58
N PRO A 44 -8.40 -3.50 5.65
CA PRO A 44 -6.98 -3.20 5.70
C PRO A 44 -6.49 -2.64 4.36
N VAL A 45 -5.37 -1.93 4.42
CA VAL A 45 -4.62 -1.50 3.24
C VAL A 45 -3.55 -2.55 2.94
N VAL A 46 -3.34 -2.82 1.66
CA VAL A 46 -2.29 -3.71 1.15
C VAL A 46 -1.37 -2.96 0.20
N VAL A 47 -0.16 -3.46 0.07
CA VAL A 47 0.84 -2.96 -0.87
C VAL A 47 0.73 -3.78 -2.14
N VAL A 48 0.42 -3.12 -3.25
CA VAL A 48 0.52 -3.67 -4.60
C VAL A 48 1.97 -3.52 -5.04
N GLU A 49 2.71 -4.60 -4.85
CA GLU A 49 4.16 -4.65 -5.06
C GLU A 49 4.58 -4.13 -6.44
N GLN A 50 3.82 -4.50 -7.47
CA GLN A 50 4.02 -4.09 -8.87
C GLN A 50 4.02 -2.57 -9.10
N ARG A 51 3.49 -1.79 -8.15
CA ARG A 51 3.38 -0.32 -8.23
C ARG A 51 4.27 0.39 -7.21
N CYS A 52 4.86 -0.32 -6.26
CA CYS A 52 5.64 0.27 -5.19
C CYS A 52 7.09 0.48 -5.66
N VAL A 53 7.46 1.74 -5.90
CA VAL A 53 8.82 2.09 -6.36
C VAL A 53 9.78 2.48 -5.23
N GLY A 54 9.38 2.30 -3.97
CA GLY A 54 10.26 2.59 -2.83
C GLY A 54 10.44 4.06 -2.48
N CYS A 55 9.50 4.95 -2.84
CA CYS A 55 9.63 6.39 -2.54
C CYS A 55 9.49 6.75 -1.06
N LEU A 56 8.99 5.83 -0.22
CA LEU A 56 8.79 5.96 1.23
C LEU A 56 7.85 7.10 1.70
N SER A 57 7.25 7.88 0.79
CA SER A 57 6.36 9.02 1.11
C SER A 57 5.16 8.66 1.99
N CYS A 58 4.74 7.39 2.00
CA CYS A 58 3.60 6.93 2.77
C CYS A 58 3.94 6.61 4.24
N ILE A 59 5.19 6.31 4.59
CA ILE A 59 5.56 5.83 5.93
C ILE A 59 5.13 6.85 7.00
N GLY A 60 5.54 8.11 6.84
CA GLY A 60 5.20 9.19 7.79
C GLY A 60 3.73 9.59 7.85
N SER A 61 2.87 9.04 6.97
CA SER A 61 1.42 9.29 7.01
C SER A 61 0.66 8.31 7.91
N CYS A 62 1.30 7.23 8.36
CA CYS A 62 0.65 6.22 9.19
C CYS A 62 0.57 6.71 10.65
N PRO A 63 -0.65 6.85 11.23
CA PRO A 63 -0.80 7.28 12.62
C PRO A 63 -0.47 6.19 13.63
N THR A 64 -0.38 4.92 13.20
CA THR A 64 -0.07 3.76 14.05
C THR A 64 1.30 3.16 13.76
N ASP A 65 2.10 3.80 12.91
CA ASP A 65 3.43 3.34 12.51
C ASP A 65 3.45 1.90 11.93
N ALA A 66 2.34 1.48 11.32
CA ALA A 66 2.19 0.13 10.76
C ALA A 66 2.97 -0.07 9.44
N LEU A 67 3.55 0.98 8.85
CA LEU A 67 4.29 0.96 7.59
C LEU A 67 5.80 0.98 7.86
N TYR A 68 6.57 0.08 7.25
CA TYR A 68 8.02 0.04 7.41
C TYR A 68 8.73 -0.28 6.09
N GLU A 69 9.98 0.18 5.99
CA GLU A 69 10.85 -0.08 4.84
C GLU A 69 11.37 -1.52 4.85
N VAL A 70 11.31 -2.18 3.69
CA VAL A 70 11.88 -3.51 3.46
C VAL A 70 12.81 -3.47 2.23
N PRO A 71 13.94 -4.20 2.24
CA PRO A 71 14.79 -4.30 1.07
C PRO A 71 14.07 -5.05 -0.06
N VAL A 72 14.17 -4.56 -1.29
CA VAL A 72 13.76 -5.35 -2.47
C VAL A 72 14.79 -6.45 -2.67
N PRO A 73 14.39 -7.71 -2.97
CA PRO A 73 15.35 -8.74 -3.29
C PRO A 73 16.28 -8.28 -4.43
N PRO A 74 17.60 -8.46 -4.29
CA PRO A 74 18.59 -7.97 -5.26
C PRO A 74 18.57 -8.75 -6.57
N ASP A 75 17.94 -9.93 -6.59
CA ASP A 75 17.86 -10.81 -7.73
C ASP A 75 16.53 -10.64 -8.46
N SER A 76 16.61 -10.24 -9.73
CA SER A 76 15.47 -10.10 -10.62
C SER A 76 14.71 -11.42 -10.83
N ALA A 77 15.37 -12.58 -10.72
CA ALA A 77 14.76 -13.89 -10.93
C ALA A 77 13.74 -14.26 -9.84
N VAL A 78 13.86 -13.66 -8.65
CA VAL A 78 12.89 -13.80 -7.55
C VAL A 78 12.01 -12.56 -7.39
N SER A 79 12.06 -11.64 -8.36
CA SER A 79 11.22 -10.45 -8.33
C SER A 79 9.74 -10.89 -8.38
N PRO A 80 8.88 -10.32 -7.52
CA PRO A 80 7.43 -10.50 -7.63
C PRO A 80 6.88 -10.06 -8.98
N LEU A 81 7.62 -9.26 -9.76
CA LEU A 81 7.26 -8.89 -11.14
C LEU A 81 7.47 -10.05 -12.15
N VAL A 82 8.34 -11.02 -11.84
CA VAL A 82 8.65 -12.17 -12.72
C VAL A 82 7.60 -13.27 -12.59
N PHE A 83 7.02 -13.43 -11.40
CA PHE A 83 5.89 -14.32 -11.18
C PHE A 83 4.61 -13.50 -11.30
N HIS A 84 3.92 -13.60 -12.44
CA HIS A 84 2.56 -13.07 -12.60
C HIS A 84 1.58 -13.88 -11.73
N GLU A 85 1.65 -13.76 -10.41
CA GLU A 85 0.54 -14.09 -9.54
C GLU A 85 -0.38 -12.88 -9.50
N GLU A 86 -1.67 -13.10 -9.79
CA GLU A 86 -2.69 -12.06 -9.68
C GLU A 86 -2.71 -11.60 -8.22
N GLY A 87 -2.21 -10.38 -7.98
CA GLY A 87 -2.13 -9.80 -6.63
C GLY A 87 -3.49 -9.75 -5.92
N PRO A 88 -3.51 -9.44 -4.62
CA PRO A 88 -4.74 -9.48 -3.83
C PRO A 88 -5.85 -8.62 -4.45
N ALA A 89 -7.10 -9.05 -4.32
CA ALA A 89 -8.23 -8.30 -4.85
C ALA A 89 -8.37 -6.94 -4.12
N THR A 90 -8.00 -5.86 -4.82
CA THR A 90 -8.05 -4.48 -4.31
C THR A 90 -9.21 -3.68 -4.90
N GLU A 91 -9.76 -2.73 -4.15
CA GLU A 91 -10.71 -1.75 -4.70
C GLU A 91 -9.98 -0.58 -5.38
N ARG A 92 -10.52 -0.12 -6.52
CA ARG A 92 -10.02 1.08 -7.21
C ARG A 92 -10.45 2.35 -6.47
N VAL A 93 -9.49 3.20 -6.11
CA VAL A 93 -9.76 4.51 -5.49
C VAL A 93 -9.75 5.60 -6.57
N VAL A 94 -10.89 6.25 -6.82
CA VAL A 94 -10.97 7.36 -7.80
C VAL A 94 -10.44 8.64 -7.15
N ARG A 95 -9.18 8.97 -7.43
CA ARG A 95 -8.49 10.12 -6.82
C ARG A 95 -8.91 11.48 -7.38
N TRP A 96 -9.26 11.55 -8.67
CA TRP A 96 -9.62 12.80 -9.36
C TRP A 96 -11.09 12.85 -9.76
N LYS A 97 -11.94 13.49 -8.93
CA LYS A 97 -13.29 13.94 -9.30
C LYS A 97 -13.28 15.44 -9.65
N LYS A 98 -14.20 15.87 -10.53
CA LYS A 98 -14.31 17.22 -11.13
C LYS A 98 -14.41 18.43 -10.15
N ARG A 99 -14.32 18.25 -8.84
CA ARG A 99 -14.27 19.32 -7.82
C ARG A 99 -13.34 18.95 -6.65
N ALA A 100 -12.09 18.62 -6.95
CA ALA A 100 -11.08 18.36 -5.92
C ALA A 100 -9.71 18.92 -6.33
N THR A 101 -9.66 20.15 -6.84
CA THR A 101 -8.42 20.91 -6.85
C THR A 101 -8.26 21.62 -5.51
N ARG A 102 -7.82 20.87 -4.52
CA ARG A 102 -6.92 21.41 -3.49
C ARG A 102 -5.98 20.30 -3.07
N TRP A 103 -4.89 20.20 -3.80
CA TRP A 103 -3.64 19.79 -3.17
C TRP A 103 -3.43 20.75 -1.97
N PRO A 104 -3.16 20.27 -0.75
CA PRO A 104 -2.85 21.17 0.36
C PRO A 104 -1.72 22.14 -0.01
#